data_AF-A0A5M9NXK1-F1
#
_entry.id   AF-A0A5M9NXK1-F1
#
_cell.length_a   1.000
_cell.length_b   1.000
_cell.length_c   1.000
_cell.angle_alpha   90.00
_cell.angle_beta   90.00
_cell.angle_gamma   90.00
#
_symmetry.space_group_name_H-M   'P 1'
#
loop_
_entity.id
_entity.type
_entity.pdbx_description
1 polymer ?
#
loop_
_entity_poly.entity_id
_entity_poly.type
_entity_poly.pdbx_seq_one_letter_code
_entity_poly.pdbx_strand_id
1 'polypeptide(L)'
;MSEFFSVTLNKDVVLDDSQTSQATGWSSQKILDEIIQHRITKFEELSDVNVANKKDKQIIVYSEDQQKFTTIDIGNIGDAAGLSLKQISKMGVVGNTDSPYGVDIPINTVDFKVPRVNVLQFQQGDQNVIKTLNSFSNSDSSDFESDDMIVFDDTAHLKTDYSYKMQYVGDVGTDNREYGCEIDKSIFKSIEDMQENVDGVDEYLNLTAIPKDRLLIASGDKDLSYVDNIDYFKIAATGINIKIVASVDSGVTWKTFNADHWEDIKLAVDDVKARGMSIATFNAINSTYWNLLNTNKKIRFSYLLSMDSISDVENIDNLELQYDGKGKWVQAKEDTYDVIYASNTQLQVFLKFSGDVKINY
;
A
#
# COMPACT_ATOMS: atom_id res chain seq x y z
N MET A 1 -26.84 20.19 46.53
CA MET A 1 -27.58 21.44 46.25
C MET A 1 -26.84 22.14 45.12
N SER A 2 -27.49 22.37 43.98
CA SER A 2 -26.86 22.99 42.81
C SER A 2 -26.80 24.50 43.00
N GLU A 3 -25.62 25.05 43.21
CA GLU A 3 -25.39 26.49 43.15
C GLU A 3 -25.33 26.90 41.67
N PHE A 4 -26.50 27.05 41.05
CA PHE A 4 -26.57 27.68 39.73
C PHE A 4 -26.27 29.17 39.88
N PHE A 5 -25.30 29.67 39.11
CA PHE A 5 -25.06 31.10 38.94
C PHE A 5 -26.32 31.74 38.32
N SER A 6 -27.02 32.58 39.10
CA SER A 6 -28.07 33.46 38.59
C SER A 6 -27.44 34.82 38.28
N VAL A 7 -27.13 35.07 37.01
CA VAL A 7 -26.72 36.41 36.55
C VAL A 7 -27.93 37.12 35.94
N THR A 8 -28.50 38.09 36.65
CA THR A 8 -29.56 38.95 36.10
C THR A 8 -28.90 40.08 35.32
N LEU A 9 -28.74 39.90 34.02
CA LEU A 9 -28.14 40.89 33.12
C LEU A 9 -29.17 41.96 32.72
N ASN A 10 -29.16 43.11 33.39
CA ASN A 10 -29.87 44.29 32.92
C ASN A 10 -28.99 45.05 31.90
N LYS A 11 -29.21 44.77 30.61
CA LYS A 11 -28.66 45.42 29.41
C LYS A 11 -27.30 44.92 28.91
N ASP A 12 -27.10 45.16 27.61
CA ASP A 12 -26.02 44.70 26.73
C ASP A 12 -24.65 44.62 27.43
N VAL A 13 -24.21 43.38 27.70
CA VAL A 13 -22.87 43.11 28.23
C VAL A 13 -21.88 43.21 27.08
N VAL A 14 -21.15 44.32 27.02
CA VAL A 14 -19.90 44.38 26.27
C VAL A 14 -18.83 43.74 27.16
N LEU A 15 -18.34 42.56 26.76
CA LEU A 15 -17.20 41.90 27.42
C LEU A 15 -15.93 42.67 27.04
N ASP A 16 -15.47 43.51 27.95
CA ASP A 16 -14.22 44.27 27.81
C ASP A 16 -13.24 43.82 28.91
N ASP A 17 -12.15 43.16 28.51
CA ASP A 17 -11.12 42.61 29.42
C ASP A 17 -10.31 43.71 30.14
N SER A 18 -10.49 44.98 29.76
CA SER A 18 -9.83 46.13 30.41
C SER A 18 -10.61 46.71 31.60
N GLN A 19 -11.83 46.21 31.88
CA GLN A 19 -12.73 46.73 32.91
C GLN A 19 -13.06 45.66 33.96
N THR A 20 -12.91 45.99 35.24
CA THR A 20 -13.36 45.14 36.36
C THR A 20 -14.69 45.69 36.88
N SER A 21 -15.71 44.84 37.04
CA SER A 21 -16.98 45.25 37.64
C SER A 21 -16.74 45.78 39.06
N GLN A 22 -17.10 47.03 39.33
CA GLN A 22 -16.92 47.61 40.67
C GLN A 22 -17.86 46.98 41.72
N ALA A 23 -18.97 46.36 41.28
CA ALA A 23 -19.94 45.75 42.19
C ALA A 23 -19.55 44.34 42.64
N THR A 24 -18.91 43.57 41.76
CA THR A 24 -18.54 42.16 42.04
C THR A 24 -17.04 41.97 42.19
N GLY A 25 -16.21 42.85 41.63
CA GLY A 25 -14.76 42.71 41.56
C GLY A 25 -14.29 41.68 40.51
N TRP A 26 -15.17 41.28 39.58
CA TRP A 26 -14.86 40.27 38.56
C TRP A 26 -14.58 40.93 37.22
N SER A 27 -13.50 40.49 36.56
CA SER A 27 -13.21 40.76 35.15
C SER A 27 -13.83 39.67 34.27
N SER A 28 -13.96 39.93 32.97
CA SER A 28 -14.39 38.94 31.98
C SER A 28 -13.53 37.68 31.99
N GLN A 29 -12.19 37.82 32.09
CA GLN A 29 -11.28 36.68 32.27
C GLN A 29 -11.58 35.87 33.53
N LYS A 30 -11.84 36.52 34.67
CA LYS A 30 -12.17 35.81 35.91
C LYS A 30 -13.51 35.07 35.82
N ILE A 31 -14.50 35.63 35.12
CA ILE A 31 -15.77 34.96 34.85
C ILE A 31 -15.54 33.71 34.00
N LEU A 32 -14.71 33.81 32.95
CA LEU A 32 -14.36 32.68 32.09
C LEU A 32 -13.63 31.58 32.87
N ASP A 33 -12.64 31.95 33.67
CA ASP A 33 -11.87 31.01 34.49
C ASP A 33 -12.78 30.22 35.44
N GLU A 34 -13.76 30.89 36.06
CA GLU A 34 -14.69 30.23 36.98
C GLU A 34 -15.71 29.34 36.27
N ILE A 35 -16.17 29.73 35.07
CA ILE A 35 -17.00 28.86 34.22
C ILE A 35 -16.22 27.59 33.82
N ILE A 36 -14.93 27.73 33.49
CA ILE A 36 -14.07 26.58 33.17
C ILE A 36 -13.85 25.72 34.41
N GLN A 37 -13.63 26.32 35.58
CA GLN A 37 -13.39 25.60 36.83
C GLN A 37 -14.60 24.76 37.26
N HIS A 38 -15.83 25.25 37.02
CA HIS A 38 -17.09 24.59 37.38
C HIS A 38 -17.70 23.71 36.27
N ARG A 39 -17.01 23.52 35.13
CA ARG A 39 -17.45 22.55 34.12
C ARG A 39 -17.38 21.14 34.73
N ILE A 40 -18.51 20.42 34.69
CA ILE A 40 -18.81 19.18 35.44
C ILE A 40 -17.88 18.00 35.12
N THR A 41 -17.06 18.07 34.07
CA THR A 41 -16.13 16.98 33.74
C THR A 41 -14.87 17.53 33.08
N LYS A 42 -13.75 17.46 33.78
CA LYS A 42 -12.41 17.64 33.20
C LYS A 42 -11.84 16.26 32.91
N PHE A 43 -11.26 16.05 31.72
CA PHE A 43 -10.65 14.76 31.39
C PHE A 43 -9.53 14.39 32.36
N GLU A 44 -8.88 15.41 32.93
CA GLU A 44 -7.84 15.30 33.93
C GLU A 44 -8.33 14.69 35.26
N GLU A 45 -9.64 14.71 35.52
CA GLU A 45 -10.26 14.17 36.73
C GLU A 45 -10.80 12.74 36.54
N LEU A 46 -10.77 12.22 35.30
CA LEU A 46 -11.22 10.87 34.95
C LEU A 46 -10.05 9.87 35.03
N SER A 47 -10.17 8.86 35.89
CA SER A 47 -9.10 7.87 36.15
C SER A 47 -8.84 6.93 34.97
N ASP A 48 -9.85 6.75 34.12
CA ASP A 48 -9.87 5.93 32.92
C ASP A 48 -9.46 6.69 31.65
N VAL A 49 -9.10 7.97 31.76
CA VAL A 49 -8.62 8.79 30.64
C VAL A 49 -7.15 9.17 30.82
N ASN A 50 -6.32 8.87 29.82
CA ASN A 50 -4.96 9.36 29.72
C ASN A 50 -4.94 10.73 29.01
N VAL A 51 -4.63 11.78 29.77
CA VAL A 51 -4.58 13.17 29.29
C VAL A 51 -3.18 13.66 28.93
N ALA A 52 -2.15 12.79 28.95
CA ALA A 52 -0.77 13.20 28.71
C ALA A 52 -0.54 13.89 27.35
N ASN A 53 -1.37 13.58 26.35
CA ASN A 53 -1.25 14.09 24.98
C ASN A 53 -2.39 15.05 24.58
N LYS A 54 -3.09 15.64 25.55
CA LYS A 54 -4.27 16.49 25.31
C LYS A 54 -3.93 17.68 24.39
N LYS A 55 -4.71 17.85 23.31
CA LYS A 55 -4.64 18.98 22.36
C LYS A 55 -6.03 19.47 21.93
N ASP A 56 -6.08 20.63 21.28
CA ASP A 56 -7.30 21.11 20.62
C ASP A 56 -7.65 20.21 19.42
N LYS A 57 -8.94 19.95 19.19
CA LYS A 57 -9.48 19.11 18.08
C LYS A 57 -8.95 17.66 18.09
N GLN A 58 -9.14 16.99 19.21
CA GLN A 58 -8.80 15.58 19.39
C GLN A 58 -10.04 14.68 19.44
N ILE A 59 -9.86 13.40 19.12
CA ILE A 59 -10.84 12.35 19.40
C ILE A 59 -10.41 11.52 20.61
N ILE A 60 -11.37 10.84 21.23
CA ILE A 60 -11.14 9.94 22.36
C ILE A 60 -11.32 8.52 21.85
N VAL A 61 -10.29 7.68 22.03
CA VAL A 61 -10.32 6.26 21.65
C VAL A 61 -9.89 5.40 22.81
N TYR A 62 -10.35 4.16 22.86
CA TYR A 62 -9.86 3.18 23.83
C TYR A 62 -8.54 2.58 23.34
N SER A 63 -7.50 2.60 24.17
CA SER A 63 -6.22 1.95 23.90
C SER A 63 -6.14 0.65 24.71
N GLU A 64 -6.03 -0.48 24.00
CA GLU A 64 -5.89 -1.80 24.62
C GLU A 64 -4.57 -1.90 25.40
N ASP A 65 -3.47 -1.41 24.84
CA ASP A 65 -2.15 -1.36 25.50
C ASP A 65 -2.16 -0.58 26.81
N GLN A 66 -2.91 0.53 26.86
CA GLN A 66 -2.97 1.40 28.04
C GLN A 66 -4.13 1.04 28.98
N GLN A 67 -5.04 0.14 28.56
CA GLN A 67 -6.30 -0.18 29.23
C GLN A 67 -7.10 1.07 29.63
N LYS A 68 -7.01 2.14 28.83
CA LYS A 68 -7.58 3.47 29.11
C LYS A 68 -8.04 4.16 27.83
N PHE A 69 -8.96 5.10 27.98
CA PHE A 69 -9.26 6.06 26.92
C PHE A 69 -8.08 7.02 26.77
N THR A 70 -7.60 7.19 25.54
CA THR A 70 -6.52 8.12 25.20
C THR A 70 -7.00 9.13 24.17
N THR A 71 -6.34 10.27 24.14
CA THR A 71 -6.62 11.34 23.19
C THR A 71 -5.72 11.20 21.97
N ILE A 72 -6.31 11.27 20.77
CA ILE A 72 -5.59 11.28 19.50
C ILE A 72 -5.87 12.59 18.76
N ASP A 73 -4.80 13.24 18.33
CA ASP A 73 -4.84 14.42 17.46
C ASP A 73 -5.46 14.05 16.12
N ILE A 74 -6.49 14.80 15.68
CA ILE A 74 -7.16 14.53 14.40
C ILE A 74 -6.19 14.60 13.21
N GLY A 75 -5.10 15.38 13.30
CA GLY A 75 -4.07 15.45 12.27
C GLY A 75 -3.16 14.21 12.20
N ASN A 76 -3.15 13.40 13.27
CA ASN A 76 -2.39 12.15 13.36
C ASN A 76 -3.25 10.91 13.15
N ILE A 77 -4.54 11.10 12.83
CA ILE A 77 -5.39 10.01 12.34
C ILE A 77 -4.91 9.68 10.91
N GLY A 78 -3.83 8.91 10.83
CA GLY A 78 -3.44 8.20 9.63
C GLY A 78 -4.33 6.98 9.39
N ASP A 79 -3.96 6.19 8.39
CA ASP A 79 -4.71 5.03 7.85
C ASP A 79 -5.24 4.01 8.86
N ALA A 80 -4.72 4.02 10.09
CA ALA A 80 -5.09 3.11 11.18
C ALA A 80 -6.52 3.30 11.74
N ALA A 81 -7.19 4.43 11.51
CA ALA A 81 -8.54 4.67 12.06
C ALA A 81 -9.70 4.45 11.08
N GLY A 82 -9.43 4.04 9.83
CA GLY A 82 -10.49 3.83 8.82
C GLY A 82 -11.26 5.10 8.43
N LEU A 83 -10.73 6.29 8.76
CA LEU A 83 -11.32 7.59 8.45
C LEU A 83 -10.58 8.34 7.32
N SER A 84 -9.47 7.80 6.81
CA SER A 84 -8.76 8.34 5.64
C SER A 84 -9.36 7.78 4.34
N LEU A 85 -9.53 8.66 3.35
CA LEU A 85 -9.80 8.24 1.97
C LEU A 85 -8.51 7.68 1.38
N LYS A 86 -8.55 6.43 0.92
CA LYS A 86 -7.44 5.80 0.21
C LYS A 86 -7.59 6.04 -1.29
N GLN A 87 -6.47 6.02 -2.02
CA GLN A 87 -6.47 6.16 -3.47
C GLN A 87 -5.60 5.08 -4.10
N ILE A 88 -6.15 4.39 -5.10
CA ILE A 88 -5.40 3.53 -6.01
C ILE A 88 -5.29 4.23 -7.36
N SER A 89 -4.14 4.08 -8.01
CA SER A 89 -3.91 4.59 -9.37
C SER A 89 -3.55 3.42 -10.29
N LYS A 90 -4.19 3.31 -11.45
CA LYS A 90 -3.83 2.34 -12.50
C LYS A 90 -3.62 3.11 -13.81
N MET A 91 -2.57 2.79 -14.55
CA MET A 91 -2.24 3.45 -15.82
C MET A 91 -2.63 2.58 -17.01
N GLY A 92 -3.07 3.21 -18.09
CA GLY A 92 -3.35 2.55 -19.36
C GLY A 92 -4.33 1.38 -19.25
N VAL A 93 -5.33 1.46 -18.36
CA VAL A 93 -6.31 0.38 -18.24
C VAL A 93 -7.03 0.19 -19.56
N VAL A 94 -7.34 -1.06 -19.90
CA VAL A 94 -8.05 -1.40 -21.14
C VAL A 94 -9.35 -2.10 -20.76
N GLY A 95 -10.41 -1.30 -20.57
CA GLY A 95 -11.75 -1.77 -20.28
C GLY A 95 -12.76 -1.27 -21.30
N ASN A 96 -13.84 -2.03 -21.49
CA ASN A 96 -15.01 -1.64 -22.27
C ASN A 96 -16.29 -2.24 -21.66
N THR A 97 -17.45 -1.95 -22.25
CA THR A 97 -18.75 -2.41 -21.72
C THR A 97 -18.92 -3.93 -21.74
N ASP A 98 -18.33 -4.62 -22.71
CA ASP A 98 -18.45 -6.08 -22.88
C ASP A 98 -17.37 -6.84 -22.09
N SER A 99 -16.23 -6.20 -21.86
CA SER A 99 -15.09 -6.72 -21.11
C SER A 99 -14.50 -5.60 -20.25
N PRO A 100 -15.08 -5.36 -19.05
CA PRO A 100 -14.58 -4.35 -18.14
C PRO A 100 -13.25 -4.78 -17.51
N TYR A 101 -12.39 -3.81 -17.21
CA TYR A 101 -11.16 -4.04 -16.46
C TYR A 101 -11.49 -4.06 -14.96
N GLY A 102 -11.26 -5.19 -14.31
CA GLY A 102 -11.51 -5.36 -12.87
C GLY A 102 -10.32 -4.88 -12.02
N VAL A 103 -10.62 -4.13 -10.97
CA VAL A 103 -9.65 -3.76 -9.92
C VAL A 103 -10.16 -4.31 -8.60
N ASP A 104 -9.41 -5.26 -8.04
CA ASP A 104 -9.66 -5.81 -6.71
C ASP A 104 -8.93 -4.97 -5.65
N ILE A 105 -9.67 -4.52 -4.65
CA ILE A 105 -9.20 -3.63 -3.59
C ILE A 105 -9.46 -4.31 -2.24
N PRO A 106 -8.42 -4.67 -1.48
CA PRO A 106 -8.60 -5.17 -0.13
C PRO A 106 -9.17 -4.05 0.76
N ILE A 107 -10.24 -4.36 1.47
CA ILE A 107 -10.90 -3.48 2.45
C ILE A 107 -11.07 -4.23 3.77
N ASN A 108 -11.52 -3.56 4.81
CA ASN A 108 -11.97 -4.20 6.03
C ASN A 108 -13.13 -3.41 6.61
N THR A 109 -14.36 -3.86 6.36
CA THR A 109 -15.58 -3.19 6.82
C THR A 109 -16.54 -4.17 7.47
N VAL A 110 -17.21 -3.73 8.54
CA VAL A 110 -18.20 -4.52 9.28
C VAL A 110 -19.63 -4.07 9.06
N ASP A 111 -19.85 -2.80 8.69
CA ASP A 111 -21.21 -2.22 8.58
C ASP A 111 -21.48 -1.46 7.27
N PHE A 112 -20.55 -1.53 6.29
CA PHE A 112 -20.64 -0.92 4.95
C PHE A 112 -21.04 0.57 4.92
N LYS A 113 -20.86 1.29 6.03
CA LYS A 113 -20.98 2.75 6.08
C LYS A 113 -19.71 3.42 5.60
N VAL A 114 -19.34 3.11 4.37
CA VAL A 114 -18.08 3.53 3.74
C VAL A 114 -18.30 4.73 2.82
N PRO A 115 -17.26 5.54 2.56
CA PRO A 115 -17.34 6.65 1.62
C PRO A 115 -17.76 6.18 0.23
N ARG A 116 -18.33 7.10 -0.56
CA ARG A 116 -18.63 6.81 -1.96
C ARG A 116 -17.32 6.65 -2.74
N VAL A 117 -17.18 5.52 -3.43
CA VAL A 117 -16.06 5.30 -4.35
C VAL A 117 -16.14 6.28 -5.52
N ASN A 118 -15.09 7.08 -5.71
CA ASN A 118 -14.99 8.07 -6.77
C ASN A 118 -13.89 7.69 -7.76
N VAL A 119 -14.29 7.46 -9.01
CA VAL A 119 -13.38 7.13 -10.11
C VAL A 119 -13.07 8.39 -10.92
N LEU A 120 -11.80 8.70 -11.09
CA LEU A 120 -11.31 9.78 -11.94
C LEU A 120 -10.58 9.19 -13.13
N GLN A 121 -10.85 9.69 -14.33
CA GLN A 121 -10.15 9.35 -15.56
C GLN A 121 -9.29 10.55 -15.99
N PHE A 122 -8.05 10.29 -16.40
CA PHE A 122 -7.21 11.32 -16.98
C PHE A 122 -7.67 11.63 -18.42
N GLN A 123 -7.83 12.92 -18.73
CA GLN A 123 -8.13 13.41 -20.08
C GLN A 123 -6.99 14.32 -20.55
N GLN A 124 -6.37 13.97 -21.67
CA GLN A 124 -5.40 14.83 -22.35
C GLN A 124 -6.04 16.15 -22.78
N GLY A 125 -5.25 17.22 -22.73
CA GLY A 125 -5.63 18.51 -23.28
C GLY A 125 -4.59 19.59 -23.04
N ASP A 126 -4.86 20.80 -23.52
CA ASP A 126 -3.92 21.93 -23.54
C ASP A 126 -3.72 22.62 -22.17
N GLN A 127 -4.27 22.06 -21.10
CA GLN A 127 -4.17 22.62 -19.75
C GLN A 127 -2.78 22.37 -19.13
N ASN A 128 -2.43 23.17 -18.12
CA ASN A 128 -1.11 23.17 -17.46
C ASN A 128 -0.60 21.77 -17.09
N VAL A 129 0.72 21.68 -16.97
CA VAL A 129 1.41 20.50 -16.42
C VAL A 129 0.86 20.19 -15.03
N ILE A 130 0.22 19.02 -14.90
CA ILE A 130 -0.17 18.49 -13.59
C ILE A 130 0.88 17.46 -13.15
N LYS A 131 1.26 17.56 -11.88
CA LYS A 131 2.05 16.51 -11.22
C LYS A 131 1.13 15.38 -10.83
N THR A 132 1.42 14.20 -11.36
CA THR A 132 0.69 12.98 -11.04
C THR A 132 1.62 12.03 -10.32
N LEU A 133 1.22 11.63 -9.12
CA LEU A 133 1.79 10.48 -8.43
C LEU A 133 0.90 9.27 -8.71
N ASN A 134 1.51 8.22 -9.25
CA ASN A 134 0.93 6.90 -9.43
C ASN A 134 1.72 5.89 -8.60
N SER A 135 1.01 4.91 -8.06
CA SER A 135 1.53 3.83 -7.24
C SER A 135 1.09 2.53 -7.90
N PHE A 136 2.03 1.63 -8.17
CA PHE A 136 1.78 0.30 -8.70
C PHE A 136 2.16 -0.71 -7.63
N SER A 137 1.16 -1.34 -7.03
CA SER A 137 1.39 -2.52 -6.21
C SER A 137 2.08 -3.56 -7.08
N ASN A 138 3.27 -3.97 -6.67
CA ASN A 138 3.96 -5.11 -7.25
C ASN A 138 3.50 -6.43 -6.60
N SER A 139 2.51 -6.35 -5.70
CA SER A 139 1.85 -7.49 -5.06
C SER A 139 0.60 -7.99 -5.80
N ASP A 140 0.23 -7.38 -6.92
CA ASP A 140 -0.86 -7.86 -7.79
C ASP A 140 -0.32 -8.89 -8.80
N SER A 141 -0.49 -10.18 -8.49
CA SER A 141 0.00 -11.28 -9.34
C SER A 141 -0.46 -11.21 -10.81
N SER A 142 -1.60 -10.56 -11.09
CA SER A 142 -2.15 -10.45 -12.45
C SER A 142 -1.34 -9.52 -13.36
N ASP A 143 -0.53 -8.62 -12.77
CA ASP A 143 0.33 -7.69 -13.49
C ASP A 143 1.66 -8.34 -13.95
N PHE A 144 1.92 -9.60 -13.58
CA PHE A 144 3.18 -10.31 -13.81
C PHE A 144 3.03 -11.66 -14.50
N GLU A 145 4.11 -12.14 -15.11
CA GLU A 145 4.20 -13.50 -15.62
C GLU A 145 4.15 -14.50 -14.44
N SER A 146 3.38 -15.58 -14.60
CA SER A 146 3.18 -16.57 -13.54
C SER A 146 4.46 -17.34 -13.23
N ASP A 147 4.80 -17.42 -11.95
CA ASP A 147 5.92 -18.19 -11.44
C ASP A 147 5.57 -18.81 -10.08
N ASP A 148 5.54 -20.14 -10.00
CA ASP A 148 5.17 -20.89 -8.79
C ASP A 148 6.15 -20.73 -7.61
N MET A 149 7.30 -20.11 -7.84
CA MET A 149 8.34 -19.83 -6.84
C MET A 149 8.27 -18.40 -6.31
N ILE A 150 7.27 -17.61 -6.72
CA ILE A 150 7.05 -16.24 -6.25
C ILE A 150 5.70 -16.19 -5.54
N VAL A 151 5.68 -15.60 -4.35
CA VAL A 151 4.47 -15.36 -3.55
C VAL A 151 4.10 -13.89 -3.64
N PHE A 152 2.80 -13.63 -3.65
CA PHE A 152 2.20 -12.30 -3.63
C PHE A 152 1.28 -12.19 -2.40
N ASP A 153 1.77 -11.60 -1.32
CA ASP A 153 1.11 -11.51 0.00
C ASP A 153 1.21 -10.10 0.60
N ASP A 154 0.70 -9.10 -0.13
CA ASP A 154 0.97 -7.66 0.03
C ASP A 154 2.34 -7.21 -0.47
N THR A 155 3.31 -8.13 -0.56
CA THR A 155 4.58 -7.92 -1.28
C THR A 155 4.83 -9.06 -2.27
N ALA A 156 5.79 -8.89 -3.17
CA ALA A 156 6.32 -9.96 -4.02
C ALA A 156 7.68 -10.44 -3.51
N HIS A 157 7.80 -11.74 -3.24
CA HIS A 157 9.03 -12.34 -2.73
C HIS A 157 9.15 -13.82 -3.15
N LEU A 158 10.32 -14.43 -2.93
CA LEU A 158 10.52 -15.86 -3.20
C LEU A 158 9.71 -16.72 -2.22
N LYS A 159 9.10 -17.78 -2.73
CA LYS A 159 8.46 -18.81 -1.91
C LYS A 159 9.51 -19.61 -1.16
N THR A 160 9.40 -19.69 0.16
CA THR A 160 10.35 -20.42 1.01
C THR A 160 9.78 -21.66 1.65
N ASP A 161 8.45 -21.71 1.75
CA ASP A 161 7.72 -22.77 2.42
C ASP A 161 6.92 -23.59 1.41
N TYR A 162 7.17 -24.90 1.43
CA TYR A 162 6.59 -25.86 0.50
C TYR A 162 5.96 -27.00 1.29
N SER A 163 4.82 -27.49 0.83
CA SER A 163 4.14 -28.63 1.45
C SER A 163 3.92 -29.70 0.40
N TYR A 164 4.47 -30.89 0.66
CA TYR A 164 4.38 -32.04 -0.23
C TYR A 164 3.50 -33.10 0.42
N LYS A 165 2.35 -33.37 -0.20
CA LYS A 165 1.49 -34.47 0.25
C LYS A 165 2.21 -35.80 0.04
N MET A 166 2.40 -36.54 1.12
CA MET A 166 2.99 -37.87 1.09
C MET A 166 1.93 -38.91 0.72
N GLN A 167 2.37 -39.94 0.00
CA GLN A 167 1.53 -41.08 -0.38
C GLN A 167 1.91 -42.27 0.48
N TYR A 168 0.90 -43.01 0.94
CA TYR A 168 1.11 -44.29 1.61
C TYR A 168 1.78 -45.28 0.64
N VAL A 169 2.91 -45.83 1.05
CA VAL A 169 3.72 -46.76 0.27
C VAL A 169 3.44 -48.21 0.68
N GLY A 170 3.31 -48.46 1.98
CA GLY A 170 3.10 -49.80 2.52
C GLY A 170 3.24 -49.88 4.04
N ASP A 171 3.08 -51.08 4.60
CA ASP A 171 3.29 -51.33 6.03
C ASP A 171 4.75 -51.74 6.31
N VAL A 172 5.31 -51.23 7.41
CA VAL A 172 6.65 -51.58 7.90
C VAL A 172 6.50 -52.36 9.21
N GLY A 173 6.44 -53.68 9.09
CA GLY A 173 6.13 -54.58 10.21
C GLY A 173 4.63 -54.65 10.49
N THR A 174 4.24 -54.90 11.74
CA THR A 174 2.82 -55.04 12.13
C THR A 174 2.13 -53.74 12.50
N ASP A 175 2.90 -52.71 12.91
CA ASP A 175 2.35 -51.53 13.59
C ASP A 175 2.79 -50.19 12.96
N ASN A 176 3.65 -50.19 11.93
CA ASN A 176 4.13 -48.96 11.29
C ASN A 176 3.71 -48.88 9.83
N ARG A 177 3.60 -47.66 9.32
CA ARG A 177 3.28 -47.35 7.92
C ARG A 177 4.42 -46.54 7.30
N GLU A 178 4.68 -46.77 6.04
CA GLU A 178 5.62 -46.01 5.22
C GLU A 178 4.86 -45.03 4.34
N TYR A 179 5.35 -43.80 4.30
CA TYR A 179 4.86 -42.74 3.43
C TYR A 179 6.03 -42.19 2.61
N GLY A 180 5.76 -41.73 1.39
CA GLY A 180 6.77 -41.20 0.49
C GLY A 180 6.27 -40.07 -0.39
N CYS A 181 7.17 -39.17 -0.77
CA CYS A 181 6.93 -38.12 -1.77
C CYS A 181 8.19 -37.91 -2.62
N GLU A 182 8.01 -37.35 -3.81
CA GLU A 182 9.10 -36.98 -4.72
C GLU A 182 9.32 -35.46 -4.66
N ILE A 183 10.57 -35.06 -4.45
CA ILE A 183 10.98 -33.65 -4.40
C ILE A 183 12.03 -33.41 -5.49
N ASP A 184 11.72 -32.55 -6.45
CA ASP A 184 12.71 -32.07 -7.42
C ASP A 184 13.67 -31.09 -6.76
N LYS A 185 14.84 -31.58 -6.36
CA LYS A 185 15.88 -30.75 -5.73
C LYS A 185 16.51 -29.75 -6.70
N SER A 186 16.32 -29.92 -8.02
CA SER A 186 16.97 -29.08 -9.02
C SER A 186 16.41 -27.65 -9.07
N ILE A 187 15.23 -27.40 -8.49
CA ILE A 187 14.61 -26.07 -8.44
C ILE A 187 15.09 -25.23 -7.24
N PHE A 188 15.76 -25.87 -6.27
CA PHE A 188 16.26 -25.23 -5.06
C PHE A 188 17.77 -24.96 -5.14
N LYS A 189 18.20 -23.87 -4.50
CA LYS A 189 19.62 -23.65 -4.18
C LYS A 189 20.02 -24.46 -2.96
N SER A 190 19.19 -24.42 -1.92
CA SER A 190 19.40 -25.13 -0.67
C SER A 190 18.07 -25.54 -0.05
N ILE A 191 18.13 -26.59 0.76
CA ILE A 191 17.05 -27.07 1.61
C ILE A 191 17.55 -26.89 3.03
N GLU A 192 16.85 -26.10 3.83
CA GLU A 192 17.27 -25.72 5.18
C GLU A 192 16.62 -26.61 6.25
N ASP A 193 15.34 -26.96 6.06
CA ASP A 193 14.61 -27.78 7.01
C ASP A 193 13.55 -28.66 6.34
N MET A 194 13.23 -29.78 6.99
CA MET A 194 12.19 -30.73 6.59
C MET A 194 11.47 -31.25 7.84
N GLN A 195 10.16 -31.08 7.87
CA GLN A 195 9.32 -31.52 8.99
C GLN A 195 8.08 -32.26 8.49
N GLU A 196 7.78 -33.38 9.12
CA GLU A 196 6.51 -34.09 8.90
C GLU A 196 5.37 -33.31 9.56
N ASN A 197 4.23 -33.28 8.88
CA ASN A 197 3.01 -32.66 9.37
C ASN A 197 1.80 -33.52 9.01
N VAL A 198 0.85 -33.63 9.94
CA VAL A 198 -0.38 -34.41 9.75
C VAL A 198 -1.56 -33.46 9.72
N ASP A 199 -2.31 -33.43 8.63
CA ASP A 199 -3.57 -32.69 8.53
C ASP A 199 -4.73 -33.66 8.30
N GLY A 200 -5.41 -34.00 9.41
CA GLY A 200 -6.49 -34.97 9.43
C GLY A 200 -6.00 -36.39 9.12
N VAL A 201 -6.27 -36.87 7.91
CA VAL A 201 -5.85 -38.21 7.42
C VAL A 201 -4.70 -38.13 6.41
N ASP A 202 -4.32 -36.93 6.02
CA ASP A 202 -3.27 -36.69 5.04
C ASP A 202 -1.95 -36.40 5.74
N GLU A 203 -0.90 -37.05 5.27
CA GLU A 203 0.48 -36.86 5.72
C GLU A 203 1.19 -35.90 4.76
N TYR A 204 1.90 -34.90 5.29
CA TYR A 204 2.65 -33.91 4.52
C TYR A 204 4.10 -33.85 4.97
N LEU A 205 4.98 -33.59 4.02
CA LEU A 205 6.35 -33.16 4.29
C LEU A 205 6.42 -31.66 4.01
N ASN A 206 6.55 -30.87 5.08
CA ASN A 206 6.81 -29.45 4.98
C ASN A 206 8.32 -29.24 4.80
N LEU A 207 8.66 -28.45 3.79
CA LEU A 207 10.02 -28.17 3.37
C LEU A 207 10.24 -26.65 3.43
N THR A 208 11.27 -26.24 4.15
CA THR A 208 11.78 -24.86 4.11
C THR A 208 13.02 -24.85 3.23
N ALA A 209 12.95 -24.18 2.09
CA ALA A 209 13.99 -24.21 1.07
C ALA A 209 14.11 -22.88 0.32
N ILE A 210 15.32 -22.57 -0.14
CA ILE A 210 15.59 -21.37 -0.95
C ILE A 210 15.50 -21.77 -2.42
N PRO A 211 14.54 -21.25 -3.20
CA PRO A 211 14.45 -21.54 -4.63
C PRO A 211 15.62 -20.90 -5.38
N LYS A 212 15.87 -21.37 -6.61
CA LYS A 212 16.74 -20.65 -7.55
C LYS A 212 16.24 -19.23 -7.79
N ASP A 213 17.17 -18.33 -8.10
CA ASP A 213 16.86 -16.93 -8.40
C ASP A 213 15.81 -16.82 -9.51
N ARG A 214 14.84 -15.93 -9.33
CA ARG A 214 13.71 -15.75 -10.24
C ARG A 214 13.66 -14.33 -10.79
N LEU A 215 13.24 -14.21 -12.03
CA LEU A 215 12.92 -12.93 -12.64
C LEU A 215 11.41 -12.75 -12.58
N LEU A 216 10.96 -11.77 -11.81
CA LEU A 216 9.59 -11.29 -11.84
C LEU A 216 9.46 -10.34 -13.03
N ILE A 217 8.71 -10.72 -14.06
CA ILE A 217 8.57 -9.95 -15.31
C ILE A 217 7.15 -9.40 -15.39
N ALA A 218 7.02 -8.09 -15.58
CA ALA A 218 5.70 -7.50 -15.78
C ALA A 218 5.08 -7.99 -17.10
N SER A 219 3.83 -8.45 -17.06
CA SER A 219 3.09 -8.98 -18.21
C SER A 219 2.82 -7.91 -19.28
N GLY A 220 2.71 -6.65 -18.85
CA GLY A 220 2.36 -5.51 -19.70
C GLY A 220 3.29 -4.31 -19.51
N ASP A 221 3.18 -3.37 -20.45
CA ASP A 221 3.85 -2.08 -20.34
C ASP A 221 3.01 -1.13 -19.49
N LYS A 222 3.67 -0.31 -18.69
CA LYS A 222 3.06 0.90 -18.16
C LYS A 222 2.98 1.92 -19.29
N ASP A 223 1.76 2.38 -19.58
CA ASP A 223 1.50 3.39 -20.59
C ASP A 223 2.03 4.75 -20.13
N LEU A 224 2.92 5.36 -20.90
CA LEU A 224 3.45 6.71 -20.64
C LEU A 224 2.97 7.72 -21.68
N SER A 225 1.92 7.41 -22.46
CA SER A 225 1.36 8.29 -23.50
C SER A 225 0.90 9.64 -22.96
N TYR A 226 0.61 9.71 -21.66
CA TYR A 226 0.18 10.91 -20.95
C TYR A 226 1.33 11.68 -20.27
N VAL A 227 2.55 11.14 -20.37
CA VAL A 227 3.72 11.62 -19.64
C VAL A 227 4.58 12.50 -20.54
N ASP A 228 4.61 13.80 -20.25
CA ASP A 228 5.50 14.74 -20.93
C ASP A 228 6.91 14.64 -20.36
N ASN A 229 7.04 14.74 -19.03
CA ASN A 229 8.31 14.67 -18.33
C ASN A 229 8.22 13.77 -17.09
N ILE A 230 9.12 12.81 -16.96
CA ILE A 230 9.22 11.94 -15.78
C ILE A 230 10.07 12.64 -14.73
N ASP A 231 9.54 12.82 -13.52
CA ASP A 231 10.31 13.32 -12.39
C ASP A 231 11.15 12.19 -11.80
N TYR A 232 10.51 11.06 -11.50
CA TYR A 232 11.18 9.86 -11.02
C TYR A 232 10.30 8.61 -11.17
N PHE A 233 10.98 7.46 -11.20
CA PHE A 233 10.46 6.22 -10.65
C PHE A 233 11.16 5.91 -9.33
N LYS A 234 10.41 5.40 -8.35
CA LYS A 234 10.96 4.90 -7.08
C LYS A 234 10.34 3.57 -6.75
N ILE A 235 11.12 2.66 -6.19
CA ILE A 235 10.65 1.38 -5.70
C ILE A 235 10.76 1.35 -4.17
N ALA A 236 9.68 0.93 -3.53
CA ALA A 236 9.64 0.46 -2.16
C ALA A 236 9.90 -1.05 -2.18
N ALA A 237 11.06 -1.44 -1.69
CA ALA A 237 11.51 -2.82 -1.62
C ALA A 237 12.51 -2.95 -0.46
N THR A 238 12.58 -4.13 0.13
CA THR A 238 13.49 -4.47 1.22
C THR A 238 14.46 -5.55 0.74
N GLY A 239 15.74 -5.39 1.06
CA GLY A 239 16.78 -6.36 0.73
C GLY A 239 17.95 -5.76 -0.05
N ILE A 240 19.00 -6.56 -0.25
CA ILE A 240 20.22 -6.14 -0.96
C ILE A 240 20.43 -6.89 -2.27
N ASN A 241 19.73 -8.02 -2.43
CA ASN A 241 19.89 -8.91 -3.57
C ASN A 241 18.93 -8.61 -4.71
N ILE A 242 17.91 -7.78 -4.46
CA ILE A 242 16.99 -7.30 -5.50
C ILE A 242 17.73 -6.49 -6.57
N LYS A 243 17.51 -6.86 -7.83
CA LYS A 243 17.97 -6.11 -9.00
C LYS A 243 16.81 -5.69 -9.87
N ILE A 244 16.92 -4.52 -10.51
CA ILE A 244 15.88 -3.95 -11.36
C ILE A 244 16.45 -3.70 -12.76
N VAL A 245 15.64 -4.00 -13.78
CA VAL A 245 15.90 -3.67 -15.18
C VAL A 245 14.63 -3.10 -15.83
N ALA A 246 14.81 -2.31 -16.88
CA ALA A 246 13.70 -1.67 -17.60
C ALA A 246 13.75 -1.97 -19.10
N SER A 247 12.60 -2.02 -19.74
CA SER A 247 12.44 -2.15 -21.19
C SER A 247 11.53 -1.02 -21.70
N VAL A 248 11.84 -0.50 -22.89
CA VAL A 248 11.06 0.56 -23.57
C VAL A 248 10.44 0.07 -24.88
N ASP A 249 10.53 -1.23 -25.15
CA ASP A 249 10.11 -1.87 -26.40
C ASP A 249 9.29 -3.14 -26.15
N SER A 250 8.51 -3.15 -25.05
CA SER A 250 7.63 -4.25 -24.67
C SER A 250 8.36 -5.57 -24.37
N GLY A 251 9.55 -5.48 -23.77
CA GLY A 251 10.34 -6.63 -23.34
C GLY A 251 11.26 -7.23 -24.41
N VAL A 252 11.38 -6.59 -25.59
CA VAL A 252 12.27 -7.08 -26.67
C VAL A 252 13.74 -6.85 -26.30
N THR A 253 14.08 -5.68 -25.76
CA THR A 253 15.40 -5.36 -25.21
C THR A 253 15.27 -4.79 -23.80
N TRP A 254 16.31 -5.00 -23.00
CA TRP A 254 16.35 -4.62 -21.60
C TRP A 254 17.54 -3.73 -21.32
N LYS A 255 17.37 -2.82 -20.36
CA LYS A 255 18.33 -1.80 -20.00
C LYS A 255 18.59 -1.78 -18.50
N THR A 256 19.84 -1.52 -18.16
CA THR A 256 20.31 -1.20 -16.80
C THR A 256 20.90 0.20 -16.81
N PHE A 257 20.92 0.86 -15.66
CA PHE A 257 21.52 2.18 -15.51
C PHE A 257 22.85 2.08 -14.78
N ASN A 258 23.90 2.61 -15.41
CA ASN A 258 25.24 2.63 -14.85
C ASN A 258 25.70 4.07 -14.66
N ALA A 259 25.50 4.61 -13.45
CA ALA A 259 25.88 5.93 -12.97
C ALA A 259 25.35 7.15 -13.75
N ASP A 260 25.59 7.23 -15.05
CA ASP A 260 25.27 8.36 -15.92
C ASP A 260 24.72 7.97 -17.30
N HIS A 261 24.51 6.68 -17.58
CA HIS A 261 23.92 6.25 -18.85
C HIS A 261 23.17 4.92 -18.75
N TRP A 262 22.31 4.70 -19.75
CA TRP A 262 21.60 3.43 -19.94
C TRP A 262 22.43 2.50 -20.81
N GLU A 263 22.59 1.26 -20.37
CA GLU A 263 23.28 0.20 -21.10
C GLU A 263 22.32 -0.95 -21.39
N ASP A 264 22.57 -1.67 -22.49
CA ASP A 264 21.84 -2.90 -22.77
C ASP A 264 22.29 -4.05 -21.86
N ILE A 265 21.33 -4.85 -21.44
CA ILE A 265 21.50 -6.02 -20.59
C ILE A 265 20.62 -7.16 -21.13
N LYS A 266 21.08 -8.41 -20.99
CA LYS A 266 20.24 -9.56 -21.31
C LYS A 266 19.31 -9.83 -20.14
N LEU A 267 18.04 -10.12 -20.43
CA LEU A 267 17.11 -10.61 -19.42
C LEU A 267 17.40 -12.09 -19.11
N ALA A 268 18.49 -12.32 -18.39
CA ALA A 268 18.92 -13.61 -17.90
C ALA A 268 19.38 -13.45 -16.45
N VAL A 269 19.04 -14.41 -15.59
CA VAL A 269 19.31 -14.36 -14.15
C VAL A 269 20.75 -13.94 -13.84
N ASP A 270 21.74 -14.61 -14.43
CA ASP A 270 23.16 -14.34 -14.15
C ASP A 270 23.59 -12.92 -14.59
N ASP A 271 23.12 -12.44 -15.74
CA ASP A 271 23.48 -11.11 -16.26
C ASP A 271 22.81 -10.02 -15.42
N VAL A 272 21.52 -10.18 -15.09
CA VAL A 272 20.78 -9.26 -14.23
C VAL A 272 21.34 -9.26 -12.80
N LYS A 273 21.76 -10.40 -12.27
CA LYS A 273 22.40 -10.48 -10.94
C LYS A 273 23.70 -9.69 -10.89
N ALA A 274 24.50 -9.78 -11.95
CA ALA A 274 25.79 -9.11 -12.04
C ALA A 274 25.69 -7.60 -12.36
N ARG A 275 24.76 -7.19 -13.22
CA ARG A 275 24.72 -5.84 -13.83
C ARG A 275 23.41 -5.08 -13.64
N GLY A 276 22.38 -5.71 -13.09
CA GLY A 276 21.11 -5.05 -12.81
C GLY A 276 21.25 -3.95 -11.74
N MET A 277 20.31 -3.03 -11.72
CA MET A 277 20.34 -1.89 -10.80
C MET A 277 19.98 -2.34 -9.39
N SER A 278 20.74 -1.92 -8.38
CA SER A 278 20.27 -2.03 -6.99
C SER A 278 19.09 -1.10 -6.74
N ILE A 279 18.33 -1.33 -5.65
CA ILE A 279 17.26 -0.43 -5.19
C ILE A 279 17.79 1.01 -5.04
N ALA A 280 18.95 1.18 -4.41
CA ALA A 280 19.56 2.48 -4.20
C ALA A 280 19.93 3.16 -5.51
N THR A 281 20.48 2.41 -6.47
CA THR A 281 20.81 2.92 -7.81
C THR A 281 19.55 3.38 -8.53
N PHE A 282 18.51 2.53 -8.57
CA PHE A 282 17.25 2.82 -9.24
C PHE A 282 16.57 4.07 -8.68
N ASN A 283 16.47 4.17 -7.35
CA ASN A 283 15.84 5.30 -6.66
C ASN A 283 16.64 6.61 -6.77
N ALA A 284 17.92 6.55 -7.15
CA ALA A 284 18.78 7.71 -7.35
C ALA A 284 18.77 8.25 -8.79
N ILE A 285 18.15 7.54 -9.73
CA ILE A 285 18.06 7.99 -11.13
C ILE A 285 17.21 9.26 -11.18
N ASN A 286 17.80 10.35 -11.68
CA ASN A 286 17.13 11.63 -11.79
C ASN A 286 16.27 11.73 -13.06
N SER A 287 15.44 12.78 -13.11
CA SER A 287 14.54 13.05 -14.24
C SER A 287 15.25 13.10 -15.59
N THR A 288 16.46 13.64 -15.66
CA THR A 288 17.20 13.75 -16.94
C THR A 288 17.39 12.38 -17.58
N TYR A 289 17.80 11.39 -16.80
CA TYR A 289 18.03 10.05 -17.31
C TYR A 289 16.74 9.26 -17.53
N TRP A 290 15.73 9.43 -16.69
CA TRP A 290 14.42 8.81 -16.92
C TRP A 290 13.78 9.23 -18.23
N ASN A 291 13.91 10.51 -18.59
CA ASN A 291 13.33 11.03 -19.82
C ASN A 291 14.04 10.55 -21.10
N LEU A 292 15.28 10.03 -21.00
CA LEU A 292 15.91 9.33 -22.13
C LEU A 292 15.16 8.06 -22.53
N LEU A 293 14.43 7.44 -21.58
CA LEU A 293 13.60 6.27 -21.82
C LEU A 293 12.15 6.60 -22.20
N ASN A 294 11.70 7.86 -22.04
CA ASN A 294 10.33 8.28 -22.33
C ASN A 294 10.04 8.52 -23.84
N THR A 295 10.71 7.79 -24.72
CA THR A 295 10.64 8.00 -26.18
C THR A 295 9.48 7.24 -26.81
N ASN A 296 9.32 5.97 -26.47
CA ASN A 296 8.26 5.10 -26.99
C ASN A 296 6.94 5.20 -26.20
N LYS A 297 6.88 6.12 -25.23
CA LYS A 297 5.71 6.34 -24.36
C LYS A 297 5.19 5.07 -23.70
N LYS A 298 6.10 4.17 -23.37
CA LYS A 298 5.84 2.92 -22.66
C LYS A 298 7.09 2.47 -21.93
N ILE A 299 6.90 1.80 -20.80
CA ILE A 299 8.01 1.22 -20.04
C ILE A 299 7.55 -0.06 -19.35
N ARG A 300 8.42 -1.06 -19.28
CA ARG A 300 8.20 -2.32 -18.57
C ARG A 300 9.34 -2.55 -17.61
N PHE A 301 9.06 -3.16 -16.47
CA PHE A 301 10.07 -3.52 -15.48
C PHE A 301 10.16 -5.03 -15.31
N SER A 302 11.35 -5.47 -14.91
CA SER A 302 11.56 -6.80 -14.37
C SER A 302 12.48 -6.69 -13.16
N TYR A 303 12.23 -7.57 -12.20
CA TYR A 303 12.90 -7.61 -10.93
C TYR A 303 13.53 -8.97 -10.72
N LEU A 304 14.81 -9.00 -10.35
CA LEU A 304 15.45 -10.21 -9.87
C LEU A 304 15.15 -10.35 -8.38
N LEU A 305 14.52 -11.47 -8.02
CA LEU A 305 14.39 -11.92 -6.64
C LEU A 305 15.47 -12.98 -6.38
N SER A 306 16.35 -12.70 -5.43
CA SER A 306 17.46 -13.56 -5.04
C SER A 306 17.62 -13.53 -3.54
N MET A 307 17.92 -14.69 -2.96
CA MET A 307 18.13 -14.88 -1.54
C MET A 307 19.32 -15.84 -1.34
N ASP A 308 20.17 -15.55 -0.36
CA ASP A 308 21.33 -16.39 -0.05
C ASP A 308 21.15 -17.13 1.28
N SER A 309 20.30 -16.61 2.19
CA SER A 309 19.89 -17.23 3.44
C SER A 309 18.39 -17.11 3.66
N ILE A 310 17.77 -18.12 4.30
CA ILE A 310 16.35 -18.11 4.67
C ILE A 310 15.98 -16.99 5.66
N SER A 311 16.97 -16.43 6.34
CA SER A 311 16.81 -15.28 7.23
C SER A 311 16.78 -13.94 6.51
N ASP A 312 17.12 -13.90 5.22
CA ASP A 312 17.13 -12.67 4.44
C ASP A 312 15.69 -12.21 4.21
N VAL A 313 15.46 -10.90 4.33
CA VAL A 313 14.17 -10.29 3.99
C VAL A 313 14.34 -9.59 2.65
N GLU A 314 13.87 -10.26 1.59
CA GLU A 314 13.97 -9.80 0.21
C GLU A 314 12.56 -9.73 -0.39
N ASN A 315 11.99 -8.54 -0.45
CA ASN A 315 10.63 -8.32 -0.96
C ASN A 315 10.49 -7.02 -1.74
N ILE A 316 9.52 -6.99 -2.63
CA ILE A 316 9.14 -5.82 -3.43
C ILE A 316 7.71 -5.47 -3.10
N ASP A 317 7.47 -4.22 -2.73
CA ASP A 317 6.13 -3.75 -2.37
C ASP A 317 5.54 -2.94 -3.53
N ASN A 318 6.08 -1.74 -3.76
CA ASN A 318 5.40 -0.76 -4.59
C ASN A 318 6.37 -0.03 -5.52
N LEU A 319 5.91 0.26 -6.74
CA LEU A 319 6.59 1.16 -7.67
C LEU A 319 5.82 2.48 -7.73
N GLU A 320 6.48 3.58 -7.42
CA GLU A 320 5.96 4.93 -7.57
C GLU A 320 6.48 5.57 -8.85
N LEU A 321 5.59 6.27 -9.54
CA LEU A 321 5.91 7.14 -10.67
C LEU A 321 5.39 8.54 -10.36
N GLN A 322 6.28 9.53 -10.39
CA GLN A 322 5.90 10.92 -10.45
C GLN A 322 6.24 11.49 -11.83
N TYR A 323 5.27 12.16 -12.44
CA TYR A 323 5.46 12.80 -13.73
C TYR A 323 4.62 14.05 -13.91
N ASP A 324 5.05 14.82 -14.90
CA ASP A 324 4.41 16.00 -15.46
C ASP A 324 3.63 15.58 -16.71
N GLY A 325 2.31 15.76 -16.69
CA GLY A 325 1.42 15.48 -17.83
C GLY A 325 0.57 16.69 -18.20
N LYS A 326 0.18 16.80 -19.48
CA LYS A 326 -0.76 17.84 -19.95
C LYS A 326 -2.17 17.30 -20.02
N GLY A 327 -3.05 17.84 -19.17
CA GLY A 327 -4.44 17.41 -19.12
C GLY A 327 -5.09 17.69 -17.78
N LYS A 328 -6.15 16.94 -17.49
CA LYS A 328 -6.94 17.08 -16.26
C LYS A 328 -7.53 15.74 -15.84
N TRP A 329 -7.68 15.56 -14.54
CA TRP A 329 -8.49 14.48 -13.98
C TRP A 329 -9.96 14.88 -14.02
N VAL A 330 -10.78 14.06 -14.66
CA VAL A 330 -12.23 14.26 -14.76
C VAL A 330 -12.92 13.08 -14.10
N GLN A 331 -13.96 13.35 -13.32
CA GLN A 331 -14.77 12.30 -12.74
C GLN A 331 -15.38 11.43 -13.85
N ALA A 332 -15.15 10.12 -13.78
CA ALA A 332 -15.76 9.15 -14.67
C ALA A 332 -17.28 9.17 -14.48
N LYS A 333 -18.04 9.01 -15.55
CA LYS A 333 -19.50 8.96 -15.45
C LYS A 333 -19.92 7.66 -14.76
N GLU A 334 -20.99 7.72 -13.98
CA GLU A 334 -21.43 6.57 -13.17
C GLU A 334 -21.85 5.35 -14.01
N ASP A 335 -22.21 5.53 -15.28
CA ASP A 335 -22.51 4.44 -16.22
C ASP A 335 -21.26 3.77 -16.81
N THR A 336 -20.08 4.35 -16.60
CA THR A 336 -18.80 3.88 -17.15
C THR A 336 -17.99 3.02 -16.18
N TYR A 337 -18.49 2.77 -14.97
CA TYR A 337 -17.88 1.84 -14.03
C TYR A 337 -18.93 1.23 -13.09
N ASP A 338 -18.66 0.03 -12.58
CA ASP A 338 -19.45 -0.57 -11.50
C ASP A 338 -18.58 -0.70 -10.24
N VAL A 339 -19.21 -0.58 -9.08
CA VAL A 339 -18.57 -0.75 -7.76
C VAL A 339 -19.31 -1.84 -7.00
N ILE A 340 -18.61 -2.89 -6.61
CA ILE A 340 -19.18 -4.08 -5.96
C ILE A 340 -18.41 -4.36 -4.67
N TYR A 341 -19.10 -4.32 -3.54
CA TYR A 341 -18.57 -4.84 -2.27
C TYR A 341 -18.77 -6.36 -2.27
N ALA A 342 -17.79 -7.10 -2.79
CA ALA A 342 -17.86 -8.55 -2.93
C ALA A 342 -17.87 -9.27 -1.57
N SER A 343 -17.19 -8.68 -0.57
CA SER A 343 -17.18 -9.17 0.81
C SER A 343 -16.87 -8.03 1.80
N ASN A 344 -16.82 -8.35 3.10
CA ASN A 344 -16.31 -7.45 4.13
C ASN A 344 -14.83 -7.11 3.94
N THR A 345 -14.11 -7.89 3.14
CA THR A 345 -12.67 -7.77 2.93
C THR A 345 -12.27 -7.39 1.49
N GLN A 346 -13.24 -7.30 0.57
CA GLN A 346 -12.96 -7.08 -0.84
C GLN A 346 -13.97 -6.13 -1.51
N LEU A 347 -13.43 -5.08 -2.11
CA LEU A 347 -14.12 -4.14 -2.99
C LEU A 347 -13.64 -4.37 -4.42
N GLN A 348 -14.55 -4.45 -5.38
CA GLN A 348 -14.25 -4.62 -6.79
C GLN A 348 -14.74 -3.41 -7.58
N VAL A 349 -13.90 -2.87 -8.45
CA VAL A 349 -14.27 -1.78 -9.37
C VAL A 349 -14.08 -2.25 -10.80
N PHE A 350 -15.16 -2.28 -11.57
CA PHE A 350 -15.15 -2.71 -12.97
C PHE A 350 -15.20 -1.50 -13.89
N LEU A 351 -14.10 -1.20 -14.58
CA LEU A 351 -13.95 -0.05 -15.45
C LEU A 351 -14.37 -0.40 -16.88
N LYS A 352 -15.38 0.30 -17.42
CA LYS A 352 -15.92 0.10 -18.78
C LYS A 352 -15.31 1.07 -19.80
N PHE A 353 -14.16 1.64 -19.47
CA PHE A 353 -13.42 2.58 -20.32
C PHE A 353 -11.93 2.28 -20.25
N SER A 354 -11.17 2.93 -21.13
CA SER A 354 -9.71 2.82 -21.17
C SER A 354 -9.02 4.15 -20.81
N GLY A 355 -7.79 4.07 -20.29
CA GLY A 355 -6.95 5.23 -19.94
C GLY A 355 -6.39 5.17 -18.52
N ASP A 356 -5.78 6.25 -18.05
CA ASP A 356 -5.30 6.33 -16.66
C ASP A 356 -6.45 6.63 -15.70
N VAL A 357 -6.45 5.95 -14.55
CA VAL A 357 -7.54 6.00 -13.58
C VAL A 357 -7.03 6.18 -12.15
N LYS A 358 -7.75 6.97 -11.36
CA LYS A 358 -7.63 7.06 -9.90
C LYS A 358 -8.94 6.65 -9.25
N ILE A 359 -8.87 5.74 -8.28
CA ILE A 359 -10.02 5.24 -7.54
C ILE A 359 -9.85 5.67 -6.09
N ASN A 360 -10.72 6.55 -5.61
CA ASN A 360 -10.76 6.98 -4.22
C ASN A 360 -11.81 6.15 -3.48
N TYR A 361 -11.47 5.57 -2.33
CA TYR A 361 -12.34 4.69 -1.55
C TYR A 361 -12.21 4.88 -0.05
#